data_AF-A0A350W6V8-F1
#
_entry.id   AF-A0A350W6V8-F1
#
_cell.length_a   1.000
_cell.length_b   1.000
_cell.length_c   1.000
_cell.angle_alpha   90.00
_cell.angle_beta   90.00
_cell.angle_gamma   90.00
#
_symmetry.space_group_name_H-M   'P 1'
#
loop_
_entity.id
_entity.type
_entity.pdbx_description
1 polymer ?
#
loop_
_entity_poly.entity_id
_entity_poly.type
_entity_poly.pdbx_seq_one_letter_code
_entity_poly.pdbx_strand_id
1 'polypeptide(L)'
;MKNIYYHITSINKLHTGDVIEFGKEYNNFYKEMVNIKHYNSSGKDANDVLIDLFNNKNLVFKSINDLKTVLNTVNDDDFILRELVFEHIRKCYFPECPSRFKCMYVLKDKDEVNGWLEIFKRINRKPLQIVKLELEGDVFEGNASLILRQSNSINDKIIQAKNYWSGDKTNLISEYLFVGKAKVLEVTDINE
;
A
#
# COMPACT_ATOMS: atom_id res chain seq x y z
N MET A 1 -6.85 -19.76 -20.81
CA MET A 1 -6.79 -18.37 -21.31
C MET A 1 -5.53 -17.75 -20.70
N LYS A 2 -4.71 -17.00 -21.44
CA LYS A 2 -3.52 -16.35 -20.86
C LYS A 2 -3.97 -15.14 -20.05
N ASN A 3 -3.67 -15.11 -18.75
CA ASN A 3 -4.02 -14.01 -17.86
C ASN A 3 -2.97 -12.90 -18.00
N ILE A 4 -3.22 -11.97 -18.93
CA ILE A 4 -2.32 -10.85 -19.21
C ILE A 4 -2.68 -9.65 -18.33
N TYR A 5 -1.67 -9.11 -17.65
CA TYR A 5 -1.77 -7.93 -16.78
C TYR A 5 -0.55 -7.02 -17.00
N TYR A 6 -0.57 -5.87 -16.35
CA TYR A 6 0.50 -4.89 -16.35
C TYR A 6 0.96 -4.59 -14.92
N HIS A 7 2.18 -4.13 -14.77
CA HIS A 7 2.72 -3.65 -13.50
C HIS A 7 3.61 -2.42 -13.74
N ILE A 8 3.60 -1.49 -12.79
CA ILE A 8 4.47 -0.31 -12.80
C ILE A 8 5.52 -0.52 -11.72
N THR A 9 6.79 -0.71 -12.12
CA THR A 9 7.89 -0.80 -11.17
C THR A 9 8.50 0.57 -10.91
N SER A 10 8.92 0.80 -9.67
CA SER A 10 9.57 2.04 -9.21
C SER A 10 10.84 1.78 -8.39
N ILE A 11 11.26 0.52 -8.27
CA ILE A 11 12.38 0.12 -7.41
C ILE A 11 13.45 -0.61 -8.24
N ASN A 12 13.07 -1.73 -8.84
CA ASN A 12 13.98 -2.56 -9.63
C ASN A 12 13.55 -2.58 -11.08
N LYS A 13 14.49 -2.43 -12.00
CA LYS A 13 14.24 -2.71 -13.41
C LYS A 13 14.08 -4.22 -13.63
N LEU A 14 13.14 -4.58 -14.49
CA LEU A 14 12.87 -5.94 -14.92
C LEU A 14 13.21 -6.09 -16.41
N HIS A 15 13.40 -7.33 -16.84
CA HIS A 15 13.75 -7.68 -18.21
C HIS A 15 12.75 -8.68 -18.79
N THR A 16 12.54 -8.61 -20.09
CA THR A 16 11.73 -9.61 -20.80
C THR A 16 12.28 -11.02 -20.55
N GLY A 17 11.41 -11.94 -20.16
CA GLY A 17 11.76 -13.31 -19.81
C GLY A 17 11.95 -13.54 -18.31
N ASP A 18 12.07 -12.49 -17.49
CA ASP A 18 12.13 -12.63 -16.03
C ASP A 18 10.88 -13.37 -15.52
N VAL A 19 11.08 -14.27 -14.55
CA VAL A 19 10.01 -14.97 -13.84
C VAL A 19 10.13 -14.66 -12.36
N ILE A 20 9.07 -14.10 -11.79
CA ILE A 20 9.02 -13.63 -10.42
C ILE A 20 7.89 -14.34 -9.70
N GLU A 21 8.13 -14.83 -8.48
CA GLU A 21 7.12 -15.48 -7.66
C GLU A 21 6.72 -14.59 -6.47
N PHE A 22 5.42 -14.36 -6.29
CA PHE A 22 4.82 -13.59 -5.19
C PHE A 22 3.93 -14.47 -4.31
N GLY A 23 3.76 -14.09 -3.04
CA GLY A 23 2.89 -14.79 -2.08
C GLY A 23 3.62 -15.53 -0.95
N LYS A 24 4.91 -15.84 -1.11
CA LYS A 24 5.73 -16.48 -0.06
C LYS A 24 6.29 -15.45 0.92
N GLU A 25 7.07 -14.51 0.37
CA GLU A 25 7.75 -13.44 1.11
C GLU A 25 6.89 -12.18 1.26
N TYR A 26 7.25 -11.35 2.23
CA TYR A 26 6.67 -10.01 2.35
C TYR A 26 7.14 -9.10 1.20
N ASN A 27 6.20 -8.35 0.63
CA ASN A 27 6.47 -7.39 -0.43
C ASN A 27 7.12 -6.10 0.13
N ASN A 28 7.58 -5.24 -0.78
CA ASN A 28 8.25 -3.99 -0.40
C ASN A 28 7.29 -3.03 0.32
N PHE A 29 5.99 -3.05 -0.01
CA PHE A 29 4.98 -2.27 0.69
C PHE A 29 4.95 -2.59 2.20
N TYR A 30 4.90 -3.88 2.57
CA TYR A 30 4.98 -4.28 3.97
C TYR A 30 6.30 -3.89 4.62
N LYS A 31 7.43 -4.15 3.93
CA LYS A 31 8.77 -3.84 4.46
C LYS A 31 8.96 -2.35 4.72
N GLU A 32 8.46 -1.48 3.84
CA GLU A 32 8.47 -0.03 4.04
C GLU A 32 7.58 0.34 5.23
N MET A 33 6.35 -0.17 5.27
CA MET A 33 5.37 0.11 6.32
C MET A 33 5.91 -0.19 7.74
N VAL A 34 6.51 -1.35 7.96
CA VAL A 34 7.00 -1.75 9.30
C VAL A 34 8.27 -1.01 9.74
N ASN A 35 8.92 -0.30 8.83
CA ASN A 35 10.13 0.47 9.11
C ASN A 35 9.87 1.98 9.25
N ILE A 36 8.60 2.42 9.16
CA ILE A 36 8.24 3.83 9.37
C ILE A 36 8.57 4.22 10.81
N LYS A 37 9.33 5.31 10.97
CA LYS A 37 9.66 5.92 12.26
C LYS A 37 9.77 7.43 12.11
N HIS A 38 9.28 8.16 13.10
CA HIS A 38 9.37 9.62 13.15
C HIS A 38 10.07 10.03 14.43
N TYR A 39 11.19 10.74 14.28
CA TYR A 39 11.90 11.36 15.39
C TYR A 39 12.07 12.84 15.09
N ASN A 40 11.98 13.67 16.13
CA ASN A 40 12.36 15.08 16.03
C ASN A 40 13.90 15.23 15.99
N SER A 41 14.37 16.46 15.86
CA SER A 41 15.80 16.81 15.81
C SER A 41 16.58 16.49 17.09
N SER A 42 15.87 16.20 18.19
CA SER A 42 16.46 15.79 19.47
C SER A 42 16.41 14.28 19.68
N GLY A 43 15.95 13.50 18.68
CA GLY A 43 15.82 12.05 18.75
C GLY A 43 14.60 11.56 19.54
N LYS A 44 13.64 12.44 19.87
CA LYS A 44 12.40 12.07 20.56
C LYS A 44 11.33 11.62 19.56
N ASP A 45 10.59 10.57 19.91
CA ASP A 45 9.39 10.16 19.16
C ASP A 45 8.14 10.93 19.61
N ALA A 46 6.98 10.59 19.03
CA ALA A 46 5.72 11.23 19.39
C ALA A 46 5.30 10.99 20.85
N ASN A 47 5.54 9.79 21.40
CA ASN A 47 5.19 9.48 22.80
C ASN A 47 6.05 10.30 23.76
N ASP A 48 7.36 10.39 23.49
CA ASP A 48 8.27 11.23 24.26
C ASP A 48 7.80 12.70 24.28
N VAL A 49 7.41 13.23 23.11
CA VAL A 49 6.89 14.60 22.98
C VAL A 49 5.59 14.79 23.76
N LEU A 50 4.65 13.85 23.66
CA LEU A 50 3.35 13.93 24.35
C LEU A 50 3.48 13.79 25.87
N ILE A 51 4.36 12.90 26.35
CA ILE A 51 4.69 12.75 27.77
C ILE A 51 5.32 14.03 28.31
N ASP A 52 6.25 14.64 27.57
CA ASP A 52 6.81 15.95 27.92
C ASP A 52 5.72 17.01 28.08
N LEU A 53 4.76 17.10 27.14
CA LEU A 53 3.66 18.07 27.21
C LEU A 53 2.77 17.84 28.42
N PHE A 54 2.41 16.58 28.67
CA PHE A 54 1.61 16.19 29.83
C PHE A 54 2.31 16.55 31.15
N ASN A 55 3.59 16.18 31.30
CA ASN A 55 4.36 16.44 32.52
C ASN A 55 4.58 17.93 32.77
N ASN A 56 4.76 18.71 31.70
CA ASN A 56 4.91 20.17 31.80
C ASN A 56 3.57 20.89 31.99
N LYS A 57 2.43 20.18 32.01
CA LYS A 57 1.07 20.73 32.05
C LYS A 57 0.86 21.84 31.01
N ASN A 58 1.49 21.66 29.85
CA ASN A 58 1.49 22.63 28.76
C ASN A 58 0.93 21.95 27.51
N LEU A 59 -0.09 22.56 26.90
CA LEU A 59 -0.73 22.05 25.69
C LEU A 59 -0.10 22.63 24.40
N VAL A 60 1.04 23.31 24.52
CA VAL A 60 1.75 23.93 23.40
C VAL A 60 3.04 23.18 23.11
N PHE A 61 3.16 22.68 21.87
CA PHE A 61 4.40 22.09 21.36
C PHE A 61 5.57 23.07 21.46
N LYS A 62 6.73 22.58 21.89
CA LYS A 62 7.94 23.41 22.05
C LYS A 62 8.47 23.89 20.70
N SER A 63 8.23 23.12 19.63
CA SER A 63 8.63 23.48 18.28
C SER A 63 7.65 22.97 17.22
N ILE A 64 7.72 23.58 16.03
CA ILE A 64 7.02 23.06 14.84
C ILE A 64 7.47 21.63 14.48
N ASN A 65 8.71 21.26 14.83
CA ASN A 65 9.24 19.93 14.57
C ASN A 65 8.56 18.88 15.47
N ASP A 66 8.33 19.20 16.74
CA ASP A 66 7.58 18.34 17.66
C ASP A 66 6.15 18.11 17.17
N LEU A 67 5.49 19.19 16.72
CA LEU A 67 4.16 19.10 16.12
C LEU A 67 4.17 18.19 14.89
N LYS A 68 5.14 18.36 13.98
CA LYS A 68 5.28 17.52 12.79
C LYS A 68 5.54 16.06 13.14
N THR A 69 6.42 15.77 14.11
CA THR A 69 6.71 14.40 14.56
C THR A 69 5.45 13.72 15.08
N VAL A 70 4.64 14.39 15.90
CA VAL A 70 3.36 13.84 16.38
C VAL A 70 2.35 13.65 15.24
N LEU A 71 2.14 14.66 14.39
CA LEU A 71 1.18 14.57 13.28
C LEU A 71 1.55 13.47 12.28
N ASN A 72 2.82 13.35 11.92
CA ASN A 72 3.29 12.30 11.02
C ASN A 72 3.11 10.91 11.64
N THR A 73 3.43 10.75 12.92
CA THR A 73 3.25 9.48 13.64
C THR A 73 1.78 9.08 13.67
N VAL A 74 0.88 9.98 14.06
CA VAL A 74 -0.57 9.69 14.08
C VAL A 74 -1.09 9.29 12.70
N ASN A 75 -0.67 10.01 11.65
CA ASN A 75 -1.11 9.74 10.27
C ASN A 75 -0.60 8.38 9.76
N ASP A 76 0.64 8.01 10.05
CA ASP A 76 1.20 6.74 9.60
C ASP A 76 0.74 5.56 10.47
N ASP A 77 0.54 5.75 11.77
CA ASP A 77 -0.05 4.74 12.65
C ASP A 77 -1.49 4.40 12.23
N ASP A 78 -2.29 5.39 11.83
CA ASP A 78 -3.65 5.14 11.30
C ASP A 78 -3.62 4.31 9.99
N PHE A 79 -2.65 4.60 9.13
CA PHE A 79 -2.39 3.84 7.90
C PHE A 79 -1.92 2.41 8.19
N ILE A 80 -0.99 2.22 9.13
CA ILE A 80 -0.49 0.90 9.55
C ILE A 80 -1.64 0.11 10.18
N LEU A 81 -2.42 0.73 11.07
CA LEU A 81 -3.57 0.11 11.72
C LEU A 81 -4.60 -0.38 10.69
N ARG A 82 -4.90 0.43 9.65
CA ARG A 82 -5.77 0.01 8.55
C ARG A 82 -5.27 -1.29 7.93
N GLU A 83 -4.00 -1.34 7.52
CA GLU A 83 -3.46 -2.53 6.85
C GLU A 83 -3.44 -3.76 7.77
N LEU A 84 -3.14 -3.60 9.06
CA LEU A 84 -3.20 -4.69 10.03
C LEU A 84 -4.62 -5.22 10.24
N VAL A 85 -5.61 -4.33 10.33
CA VAL A 85 -7.04 -4.73 10.41
C VAL A 85 -7.45 -5.46 9.13
N PHE A 86 -7.06 -4.96 7.97
CA PHE A 86 -7.38 -5.59 6.69
C PHE A 86 -6.79 -7.01 6.59
N GLU A 87 -5.52 -7.20 6.94
CA GLU A 87 -4.90 -8.53 6.94
C GLU A 87 -5.51 -9.45 8.00
N HIS A 88 -5.88 -8.93 9.17
CA HIS A 88 -6.57 -9.72 10.19
C HIS A 88 -7.93 -10.23 9.70
N ILE A 89 -8.76 -9.33 9.14
CA ILE A 89 -10.07 -9.70 8.59
C ILE A 89 -9.93 -10.68 7.42
N ARG A 90 -8.94 -10.47 6.52
CA ARG A 90 -8.63 -11.41 5.45
C ARG A 90 -8.35 -12.81 6.01
N LYS A 91 -7.41 -12.94 6.96
CA LYS A 91 -7.05 -14.23 7.56
C LYS A 91 -8.23 -14.94 8.23
N CYS A 92 -9.09 -14.18 8.91
CA CYS A 92 -10.21 -14.75 9.67
C CYS A 92 -11.40 -15.16 8.79
N TYR A 93 -11.67 -14.42 7.71
CA TYR A 93 -12.93 -14.57 6.95
C TYR A 93 -12.76 -14.83 5.46
N PHE A 94 -11.61 -14.48 4.87
CA PHE A 94 -11.32 -14.60 3.44
C PHE A 94 -9.90 -15.15 3.20
N PRO A 95 -9.52 -16.29 3.82
CA PRO A 95 -8.15 -16.80 3.81
C PRO A 95 -7.62 -17.13 2.41
N GLU A 96 -8.51 -17.39 1.45
CA GLU A 96 -8.24 -17.62 0.03
C GLU A 96 -7.80 -16.36 -0.73
N CYS A 97 -8.16 -15.16 -0.24
CA CYS A 97 -7.74 -13.94 -0.90
C CYS A 97 -6.23 -13.69 -0.72
N PRO A 98 -5.53 -13.18 -1.76
CA PRO A 98 -4.13 -12.78 -1.66
C PRO A 98 -3.90 -11.74 -0.55
N SER A 99 -2.83 -11.89 0.23
CA SER A 99 -2.45 -10.88 1.21
C SER A 99 -1.85 -9.65 0.53
N ARG A 100 -2.34 -8.45 0.91
CA ARG A 100 -1.75 -7.15 0.52
C ARG A 100 -0.28 -7.01 0.91
N PHE A 101 0.16 -7.76 1.92
CA PHE A 101 1.55 -7.78 2.39
C PHE A 101 2.46 -8.71 1.59
N LYS A 102 1.92 -9.54 0.70
CA LYS A 102 2.70 -10.54 -0.06
C LYS A 102 2.42 -10.53 -1.56
N CYS A 103 1.42 -9.79 -2.01
CA CYS A 103 1.03 -9.70 -3.40
C CYS A 103 1.97 -8.80 -4.22
N MET A 104 1.89 -8.96 -5.54
CA MET A 104 2.21 -7.91 -6.50
C MET A 104 0.92 -7.15 -6.85
N TYR A 105 0.99 -5.82 -6.86
CA TYR A 105 -0.10 -5.00 -7.38
C TYR A 105 0.00 -4.98 -8.91
N VAL A 106 -1.07 -5.41 -9.58
CA VAL A 106 -1.14 -5.49 -11.05
C VAL A 106 -2.32 -4.68 -11.57
N LEU A 107 -2.33 -4.45 -12.88
CA LEU A 107 -3.28 -3.62 -13.61
C LEU A 107 -3.80 -4.41 -14.81
N LYS A 108 -5.08 -4.28 -15.11
CA LYS A 108 -5.76 -5.11 -16.12
C LYS A 108 -5.46 -4.66 -17.54
N ASP A 109 -5.35 -3.36 -17.74
CA ASP A 109 -5.16 -2.78 -19.07
C ASP A 109 -4.35 -1.48 -19.04
N LYS A 110 -4.15 -0.91 -20.23
CA LYS A 110 -3.35 0.32 -20.42
C LYS A 110 -4.06 1.57 -19.89
N ASP A 111 -5.39 1.58 -19.80
CA ASP A 111 -6.12 2.73 -19.28
C ASP A 111 -5.93 2.84 -17.78
N GLU A 112 -5.97 1.72 -17.07
CA GLU A 112 -5.60 1.65 -15.66
C GLU A 112 -4.13 2.06 -15.43
N VAL A 113 -3.19 1.63 -16.30
CA VAL A 113 -1.80 2.08 -16.25
C VAL A 113 -1.70 3.60 -16.33
N ASN A 114 -2.37 4.22 -17.31
CA ASN A 114 -2.36 5.68 -17.46
C ASN A 114 -2.95 6.40 -16.23
N GLY A 115 -4.04 5.88 -15.67
CA GLY A 115 -4.63 6.42 -14.44
C GLY A 115 -3.66 6.40 -13.25
N TRP A 116 -2.94 5.30 -13.06
CA TRP A 116 -1.94 5.19 -11.99
C TRP A 116 -0.70 6.04 -12.22
N LEU A 117 -0.26 6.23 -13.47
CA LEU A 117 0.83 7.14 -13.79
C LEU A 117 0.50 8.61 -13.44
N GLU A 118 -0.75 9.04 -13.69
CA GLU A 118 -1.21 10.37 -13.28
C GLU A 118 -1.24 10.53 -11.75
N ILE A 119 -1.65 9.49 -11.02
CA ILE A 119 -1.56 9.48 -9.55
C ILE A 119 -0.10 9.61 -9.11
N PHE A 120 0.81 8.83 -9.69
CA PHE A 120 2.23 8.84 -9.35
C PHE A 120 2.84 10.23 -9.57
N LYS A 121 2.50 10.89 -10.68
CA LYS A 121 2.90 12.28 -10.96
C LYS A 121 2.41 13.26 -9.89
N ARG A 122 1.15 13.15 -9.47
CA ARG A 122 0.58 14.02 -8.41
C ARG A 122 1.25 13.86 -7.06
N ILE A 123 1.70 12.64 -6.73
CA ILE A 123 2.40 12.35 -5.46
C ILE A 123 3.93 12.43 -5.60
N ASN A 124 4.45 12.92 -6.72
CA ASN A 124 5.88 13.02 -7.02
C ASN A 124 6.64 11.69 -6.88
N ARG A 125 5.99 10.57 -7.20
CA ARG A 125 6.62 9.24 -7.29
C ARG A 125 7.09 9.02 -8.72
N LYS A 126 8.35 8.64 -8.89
CA LYS A 126 8.97 8.41 -10.20
C LYS A 126 8.95 6.91 -10.55
N PRO A 127 8.05 6.44 -11.43
CA PRO A 127 8.09 5.07 -11.92
C PRO A 127 9.27 4.88 -12.89
N LEU A 128 9.81 3.66 -12.95
CA LEU A 128 10.93 3.30 -13.81
C LEU A 128 10.47 2.66 -15.11
N GLN A 129 9.53 1.71 -15.03
CA GLN A 129 9.09 0.93 -16.18
C GLN A 129 7.64 0.50 -16.03
N ILE A 130 6.99 0.30 -17.17
CA ILE A 130 5.74 -0.44 -17.31
C ILE A 130 6.11 -1.81 -17.85
N VAL A 131 5.64 -2.87 -17.21
CA VAL A 131 5.88 -4.24 -17.67
C VAL A 131 4.57 -4.94 -17.96
N LYS A 132 4.53 -5.72 -19.03
CA LYS A 132 3.43 -6.61 -19.38
C LYS A 132 3.76 -8.00 -18.90
N LEU A 133 2.80 -8.63 -18.23
CA LEU A 133 2.98 -9.86 -17.49
C LEU A 133 2.02 -10.94 -17.98
N GLU A 134 2.51 -12.17 -18.05
CA GLU A 134 1.69 -13.38 -18.08
C GLU A 134 1.65 -13.97 -16.67
N LEU A 135 0.45 -14.09 -16.11
CA LEU A 135 0.25 -14.52 -14.73
C LEU A 135 -0.21 -15.98 -14.64
N GLU A 136 0.40 -16.74 -13.74
CA GLU A 136 0.01 -18.07 -13.31
C GLU A 136 -0.18 -18.06 -11.78
N GLY A 137 -1.43 -17.97 -11.33
CA GLY A 137 -1.78 -17.87 -9.91
C GLY A 137 -3.11 -17.14 -9.69
N ASP A 138 -3.30 -16.66 -8.47
CA ASP A 138 -4.56 -16.06 -8.02
C ASP A 138 -4.50 -14.54 -8.14
N VAL A 139 -5.58 -13.96 -8.67
CA VAL A 139 -5.78 -12.51 -8.75
C VAL A 139 -7.07 -12.16 -8.03
N PHE A 140 -6.99 -11.22 -7.09
CA PHE A 140 -8.14 -10.63 -6.43
C PHE A 140 -8.36 -9.21 -6.94
N GLU A 141 -9.60 -8.90 -7.31
CA GLU A 141 -10.04 -7.55 -7.70
C GLU A 141 -10.65 -6.86 -6.47
N GLY A 142 -9.89 -5.93 -5.88
CA GLY A 142 -10.30 -5.12 -4.75
C GLY A 142 -10.80 -3.74 -5.18
N ASN A 143 -11.55 -3.11 -4.28
CA ASN A 143 -12.04 -1.75 -4.46
C ASN A 143 -11.19 -0.74 -3.70
N ALA A 144 -10.32 -0.05 -4.42
CA ALA A 144 -9.39 0.93 -3.87
C ALA A 144 -10.09 2.12 -3.19
N SER A 145 -11.36 2.39 -3.49
CA SER A 145 -12.13 3.44 -2.81
C SER A 145 -12.38 3.12 -1.32
N LEU A 146 -12.35 1.84 -0.93
CA LEU A 146 -12.57 1.39 0.44
C LEU A 146 -11.29 1.41 1.30
N ILE A 147 -10.14 1.76 0.71
CA ILE A 147 -8.82 1.81 1.39
C ILE A 147 -8.24 3.24 1.42
N LEU A 148 -9.06 4.26 1.17
CA LEU A 148 -8.61 5.65 1.27
C LEU A 148 -8.16 5.97 2.70
N ARG A 149 -7.10 6.78 2.84
CA ARG A 149 -6.63 7.24 4.16
C ARG A 149 -7.72 8.13 4.78
N GLN A 150 -8.27 7.68 5.91
CA GLN A 150 -9.34 8.34 6.62
C GLN A 150 -9.21 8.03 8.13
N SER A 151 -9.37 9.05 8.97
CA SER A 151 -9.42 8.92 10.42
C SER A 151 -10.75 8.27 10.85
N ASN A 152 -10.83 6.95 10.71
CA ASN A 152 -11.98 6.13 11.04
C ASN A 152 -11.78 5.38 12.35
N SER A 153 -12.86 5.05 13.05
CA SER A 153 -12.76 4.17 14.22
C SER A 153 -12.30 2.76 13.80
N ILE A 154 -11.80 1.97 14.76
CA ILE A 154 -11.44 0.57 14.49
C ILE A 154 -12.66 -0.22 13.99
N ASN A 155 -13.85 0.03 14.52
CA ASN A 155 -15.09 -0.63 14.07
C ASN A 155 -15.40 -0.31 12.61
N ASP A 156 -15.24 0.95 12.21
CA ASP A 156 -15.44 1.36 10.81
C ASP A 156 -14.39 0.72 9.89
N LYS A 157 -13.13 0.65 10.33
CA LYS A 157 -12.05 -0.04 9.58
C LYS A 157 -12.34 -1.54 9.42
N ILE A 158 -12.93 -2.20 10.43
CA ILE A 158 -13.37 -3.61 10.34
C ILE A 158 -14.48 -3.77 9.28
N ILE A 159 -15.46 -2.87 9.27
CA ILE A 159 -16.55 -2.91 8.27
C ILE A 159 -15.97 -2.68 6.86
N GLN A 160 -15.09 -1.70 6.70
CA GLN A 160 -14.40 -1.43 5.43
C GLN A 160 -13.60 -2.63 4.94
N ALA A 161 -12.85 -3.29 5.83
CA ALA A 161 -12.08 -4.48 5.49
C ALA A 161 -12.99 -5.61 5.01
N LYS A 162 -14.13 -5.84 5.68
CA LYS A 162 -15.11 -6.86 5.26
C LYS A 162 -15.66 -6.55 3.87
N ASN A 163 -16.06 -5.31 3.61
CA ASN A 163 -16.60 -4.88 2.31
C ASN A 163 -15.55 -5.02 1.19
N TYR A 164 -14.30 -4.64 1.47
CA TYR A 164 -13.19 -4.80 0.54
C TYR A 164 -13.01 -6.27 0.16
N TRP A 165 -12.83 -7.15 1.14
CA TRP A 165 -12.57 -8.58 0.87
C TRP A 165 -13.77 -9.35 0.34
N SER A 166 -15.01 -8.91 0.61
CA SER A 166 -16.20 -9.49 -0.03
C SER A 166 -16.33 -9.14 -1.52
N GLY A 167 -15.48 -8.25 -2.04
CA GLY A 167 -15.50 -7.82 -3.44
C GLY A 167 -16.60 -6.81 -3.75
N ASP A 168 -16.91 -5.88 -2.84
CA ASP A 168 -17.88 -4.81 -3.10
C ASP A 168 -17.40 -3.91 -4.27
N LYS A 169 -18.20 -3.86 -5.34
CA LYS A 169 -17.90 -3.14 -6.58
C LYS A 169 -18.58 -1.77 -6.68
N THR A 170 -19.18 -1.27 -5.61
CA THR A 170 -19.83 0.04 -5.59
C THR A 170 -18.78 1.16 -5.77
N ASN A 171 -18.97 2.04 -6.75
CA ASN A 171 -18.03 3.13 -7.09
C ASN A 171 -16.57 2.64 -7.25
N LEU A 172 -16.41 1.46 -7.87
CA LEU A 172 -15.15 0.74 -7.94
C LEU A 172 -14.03 1.56 -8.57
N ILE A 173 -12.96 1.79 -7.81
CA ILE A 173 -11.63 2.05 -8.35
C ILE A 173 -10.88 0.74 -8.24
N SER A 174 -10.66 0.05 -9.35
CA SER A 174 -10.08 -1.30 -9.33
C SER A 174 -8.62 -1.29 -8.87
N GLU A 175 -8.29 -2.26 -8.03
CA GLU A 175 -6.93 -2.63 -7.64
C GLU A 175 -6.83 -4.16 -7.70
N TYR A 176 -5.74 -4.70 -8.26
CA TYR A 176 -5.59 -6.14 -8.39
C TYR A 176 -4.40 -6.64 -7.58
N LEU A 177 -4.67 -7.61 -6.70
CA LEU A 177 -3.66 -8.27 -5.88
C LEU A 177 -3.34 -9.63 -6.51
N PHE A 178 -2.10 -9.83 -6.93
CA PHE A 178 -1.65 -11.08 -7.53
C PHE A 178 -0.67 -11.84 -6.62
N VAL A 179 -0.85 -13.17 -6.50
CA VAL A 179 0.13 -14.11 -5.94
C VAL A 179 0.29 -15.31 -6.87
N GLY A 180 1.50 -15.84 -6.97
CA GLY A 180 1.87 -16.86 -7.96
C GLY A 180 3.07 -16.45 -8.80
N LYS A 181 3.21 -17.04 -9.98
CA LYS A 181 4.31 -16.78 -10.92
C LYS A 181 3.91 -15.75 -11.97
N ALA A 182 4.70 -14.70 -12.11
CA ALA A 182 4.56 -13.70 -13.16
C ALA A 182 5.75 -13.77 -14.11
N LYS A 183 5.47 -13.96 -15.39
CA LYS A 183 6.48 -13.91 -16.46
C LYS A 183 6.41 -12.56 -17.17
N VAL A 184 7.54 -11.87 -17.25
CA VAL A 184 7.65 -10.60 -17.98
C VAL A 184 7.68 -10.88 -19.49
N LEU A 185 6.70 -10.36 -20.21
CA LEU A 185 6.57 -10.51 -21.66
C LEU A 185 7.19 -9.34 -22.42
N GLU A 186 6.95 -8.12 -21.94
CA GLU A 186 7.39 -6.87 -22.57
C GLU A 186 7.72 -5.86 -21.48
N VAL A 187 8.71 -5.00 -21.75
CA VAL A 187 9.15 -3.92 -20.85
C VAL A 187 9.16 -2.62 -21.64
N THR A 188 8.58 -1.58 -21.05
CA THR A 188 8.61 -0.22 -21.56
C THR A 188 9.25 0.68 -20.49
N ASP A 189 10.43 1.22 -20.77
CA ASP A 189 11.05 2.22 -19.89
C ASP A 189 10.23 3.52 -19.90
N ILE A 190 10.04 4.10 -18.72
CA ILE A 190 9.49 5.45 -18.57
C ILE A 190 10.70 6.38 -18.48
N ASN A 191 11.02 7.03 -19.59
CA ASN A 191 12.06 8.05 -19.60
C ASN A 191 11.52 9.32 -18.90
N GLU A 192 12.37 9.95 -18.07
CA GLU A 192 12.08 11.26 -17.46
C GLU A 192 11.89 12.36 -18.49
#